data_AF-A0A255RJX0-F1
#
_entry.id   AF-A0A255RJX0-F1
#
_cell.length_a   1.000
_cell.length_b   1.000
_cell.length_c   1.000
_cell.angle_alpha   90.00
_cell.angle_beta   90.00
_cell.angle_gamma   90.00
#
_symmetry.space_group_name_H-M   'P 1'
#
loop_
_entity.id
_entity.type
_entity.pdbx_description
1 polymer ?
#
loop_
_entity_poly.entity_id
_entity_poly.type
_entity_poly.pdbx_seq_one_letter_code
_entity_poly.pdbx_strand_id
1 'polypeptide(L)'
;KIYDFNTADKLNTLLINALVSTGELKEIEEYDVDFDHQFLETEKYDAKPTYKKFLGYRPGVYVIGDKIVYIENSDGNTNVRFHQADTHKRFFALLESQNIRVNRFRADCGSCSKEIVSEIEKHCKHFYIRANRCSSLYNDIFALRGWKTEEINGIQ
;
A
#
# COMPACT_ATOMS: atom_id res chain seq x y z
N LYS A 1 18.36 -12.96 -10.20
CA LYS A 1 18.93 -11.92 -9.31
C LYS A 1 18.30 -12.15 -7.93
N ILE A 2 19.09 -12.16 -6.86
CA ILE A 2 18.57 -12.23 -5.50
C ILE A 2 18.44 -10.78 -5.03
N TYR A 3 17.27 -10.43 -4.48
CA TYR A 3 16.98 -9.10 -3.96
C TYR A 3 16.74 -9.20 -2.47
N ASP A 4 17.25 -8.24 -1.72
CA ASP A 4 17.03 -8.16 -0.28
C ASP A 4 15.66 -7.55 0.03
N PHE A 5 15.06 -8.04 1.11
CA PHE A 5 13.75 -7.61 1.61
C PHE A 5 13.73 -7.65 3.13
N ASN A 6 13.21 -6.60 3.76
CA ASN A 6 13.12 -6.46 5.21
C ASN A 6 11.68 -6.16 5.62
N THR A 7 11.06 -7.09 6.36
CA THR A 7 9.69 -6.98 6.88
C THR A 7 9.56 -6.06 8.09
N ALA A 8 10.67 -5.74 8.76
CA ALA A 8 10.72 -4.83 9.91
C ALA A 8 9.69 -5.16 11.02
N ASP A 9 9.36 -6.44 11.23
CA ASP A 9 8.22 -6.87 12.08
C ASP A 9 8.22 -6.22 13.47
N LYS A 10 9.37 -6.20 14.16
CA LYS A 10 9.49 -5.59 15.50
C LYS A 10 9.21 -4.09 15.49
N LEU A 11 9.67 -3.38 14.46
CA LEU A 11 9.41 -1.94 14.30
C LEU A 11 7.93 -1.70 14.04
N ASN A 12 7.34 -2.48 13.14
CA ASN A 12 5.94 -2.34 12.78
C ASN A 12 5.01 -2.62 13.95
N THR A 13 5.28 -3.68 14.73
CA THR A 13 4.55 -3.95 15.98
C THR A 13 4.70 -2.80 16.98
N LEU A 14 5.92 -2.26 17.16
CA LEU A 14 6.15 -1.13 18.06
C LEU A 14 5.38 0.13 17.61
N LEU A 15 5.38 0.45 16.32
CA LEU A 15 4.68 1.61 15.76
C LEU A 15 3.18 1.56 16.04
N ILE A 16 2.53 0.44 15.73
CA ILE A 16 1.09 0.29 15.98
C ILE A 16 0.80 0.34 17.48
N ASN A 17 1.55 -0.40 18.31
CA ASN A 17 1.35 -0.40 19.76
C ASN A 17 1.51 0.99 20.37
N ALA A 18 2.49 1.77 19.90
CA ALA A 18 2.70 3.14 20.35
C ALA A 18 1.48 4.00 20.03
N LEU A 19 1.00 3.99 18.78
CA LEU A 19 -0.17 4.76 18.36
C LEU A 19 -1.44 4.38 19.14
N VAL A 20 -1.67 3.09 19.37
CA VAL A 20 -2.78 2.59 20.19
C VAL A 20 -2.64 3.06 21.64
N SER A 21 -1.45 2.94 22.24
CA SER A 21 -1.21 3.35 23.63
C SER A 21 -1.41 4.85 23.86
N THR A 22 -1.17 5.67 22.83
CA THR A 22 -1.40 7.12 22.86
C THR A 22 -2.85 7.52 22.52
N GLY A 23 -3.69 6.57 22.11
CA GLY A 23 -5.08 6.81 21.67
C GLY A 23 -5.20 7.46 20.29
N GLU A 24 -4.10 7.53 19.55
CA GLU A 24 -4.02 8.05 18.17
C GLU A 24 -4.63 7.07 17.15
N LEU A 25 -4.58 5.76 17.47
CA LEU A 25 -5.38 4.73 16.85
C LEU A 25 -6.21 4.04 17.93
N LYS A 26 -7.46 3.73 17.61
CA LYS A 26 -8.41 3.12 18.54
C LYS A 26 -8.91 1.81 17.99
N GLU A 27 -9.08 0.87 18.89
CA GLU A 27 -9.70 -0.42 18.58
C GLU A 27 -11.13 -0.20 18.06
N ILE A 28 -11.58 -1.04 17.12
CA ILE A 28 -12.94 -1.07 16.57
C ILE A 28 -13.28 0.14 15.68
N GLU A 29 -12.40 1.14 15.58
CA GLU A 29 -12.51 2.19 14.56
C GLU A 29 -12.05 1.69 13.19
N GLU A 30 -12.59 2.33 12.15
CA GLU A 30 -12.24 2.05 10.76
C GLU A 30 -11.51 3.26 10.17
N TYR A 31 -10.37 3.01 9.53
CA TYR A 31 -9.50 4.07 9.03
C TYR A 31 -9.35 4.04 7.51
N ASP A 32 -9.12 5.22 6.94
CA ASP A 32 -8.63 5.35 5.58
C ASP A 32 -7.10 5.22 5.60
N VAL A 33 -6.57 4.31 4.79
CA VAL A 33 -5.15 3.96 4.70
C VAL A 33 -4.62 4.35 3.33
N ASP A 34 -3.47 5.02 3.30
CA ASP A 34 -2.71 5.29 2.10
C ASP A 34 -1.43 4.46 2.06
N PHE A 35 -1.13 3.90 0.90
CA PHE A 35 0.12 3.19 0.63
C PHE A 35 0.87 3.81 -0.55
N ASP A 36 2.16 4.07 -0.34
CA ASP A 36 3.09 4.47 -1.41
C ASP A 36 4.48 3.87 -1.19
N HIS A 37 5.21 3.70 -2.30
CA HIS A 37 6.65 3.49 -2.24
C HIS A 37 7.37 4.84 -2.12
N GLN A 38 8.03 5.06 -0.99
CA GLN A 38 8.87 6.24 -0.78
C GLN A 38 10.29 5.93 -1.23
N PHE A 39 10.93 6.84 -1.96
CA PHE A 39 12.33 6.68 -2.35
C PHE A 39 13.21 7.57 -1.50
N LEU A 40 14.23 6.96 -0.90
CA LEU A 40 15.18 7.64 -0.03
C LEU A 40 16.55 7.60 -0.68
N GLU A 41 16.96 8.72 -1.28
CA GLU A 41 18.28 8.87 -1.88
C GLU A 41 19.36 8.83 -0.79
N THR A 42 20.38 7.99 -1.00
CA THR A 42 21.51 7.87 -0.09
C THR A 42 22.69 7.16 -0.76
N GLU A 43 23.90 7.49 -0.32
CA GLU A 43 25.16 6.89 -0.80
C GLU A 43 25.74 5.88 0.18
N LYS A 44 24.90 5.31 1.06
CA LYS A 44 25.33 4.23 1.96
C LYS A 44 25.84 3.03 1.16
N TYR A 45 26.78 2.30 1.75
CA TYR A 45 27.45 1.16 1.13
C TYR A 45 26.49 0.09 0.57
N ASP A 46 25.35 -0.12 1.24
CA ASP A 46 24.34 -1.12 0.88
C ASP A 46 23.25 -0.60 -0.07
N ALA A 47 23.21 0.71 -0.36
CA ALA A 47 22.22 1.33 -1.23
C ALA A 47 22.29 0.77 -2.66
N LYS A 48 21.13 0.58 -3.30
CA LYS A 48 21.05 0.04 -4.66
C LYS A 48 20.58 1.12 -5.65
N PRO A 49 20.98 1.04 -6.94
CA PRO A 49 20.46 1.92 -7.97
C PRO A 49 18.95 1.78 -8.10
N THR A 50 18.22 2.88 -8.02
CA THR A 50 16.76 2.90 -8.20
C THR A 50 16.41 3.17 -9.66
N TYR A 51 15.19 2.85 -10.08
CA TYR A 51 14.71 3.25 -11.42
C TYR A 51 14.58 4.77 -11.58
N LYS A 52 14.60 5.53 -10.47
CA LYS A 52 14.66 6.99 -10.46
C LYS A 52 16.07 7.54 -10.72
N LYS A 53 17.04 6.66 -11.02
CA LYS A 53 18.43 6.99 -11.42
C LYS A 53 19.29 7.58 -10.31
N PHE A 54 19.05 7.20 -9.06
CA PHE A 54 19.92 7.49 -7.92
C PHE A 54 20.13 6.25 -7.04
N LEU A 55 21.15 6.25 -6.18
CA LEU A 55 21.34 5.21 -5.17
C LEU A 55 20.40 5.46 -3.99
N GLY A 56 19.73 4.42 -3.52
CA GLY A 56 18.84 4.59 -2.38
C GLY A 56 18.05 3.36 -1.97
N TYR A 57 17.10 3.60 -1.08
CA TYR A 57 16.13 2.62 -0.61
C TYR A 57 14.74 2.91 -1.16
N ARG A 58 13.89 1.88 -1.14
CA ARG A 58 12.52 1.93 -1.63
C ARG A 58 11.56 1.27 -0.63
N PRO A 59 11.34 1.87 0.55
CA PRO A 59 10.34 1.37 1.47
C PRO A 59 8.92 1.51 0.91
N GLY A 60 8.10 0.48 1.11
CA GLY A 60 6.65 0.62 1.10
C GLY A 60 6.20 1.17 2.44
N VAL A 61 5.48 2.30 2.42
CA VAL A 61 5.07 3.04 3.62
C VAL A 61 3.55 3.12 3.64
N TYR A 62 2.97 2.85 4.80
CA TYR A 62 1.54 2.98 5.05
C TYR A 62 1.31 4.13 6.02
N VAL A 63 0.30 4.94 5.73
CA VAL A 63 -0.12 6.04 6.59
C VAL A 63 -1.62 6.01 6.85
N ILE A 64 -2.01 6.45 8.06
CA ILE A 64 -3.37 6.78 8.44
C ILE A 64 -3.37 8.26 8.84
N GLY A 65 -4.01 9.10 8.04
CA GLY A 65 -3.90 10.55 8.19
C GLY A 65 -2.44 11.01 8.04
N ASP A 66 -1.88 11.59 9.09
CA ASP A 66 -0.50 12.07 9.17
C ASP A 66 0.46 11.07 9.84
N LYS A 67 -0.02 9.89 10.24
CA LYS A 67 0.74 8.91 11.02
C LYS A 67 1.29 7.82 10.12
N ILE A 68 2.58 7.53 10.24
CA ILE A 68 3.17 6.31 9.67
C ILE A 68 2.81 5.14 10.56
N VAL A 69 2.15 4.14 9.98
CA VAL A 69 1.64 2.98 10.73
C VAL A 69 2.37 1.68 10.39
N TYR A 70 3.05 1.61 9.24
CA TYR A 70 3.77 0.41 8.81
C TYR A 70 4.80 0.74 7.74
N ILE A 71 5.97 0.09 7.79
CA ILE A 71 7.05 0.22 6.80
C ILE A 71 7.67 -1.16 6.53
N GLU A 72 7.85 -1.49 5.25
CA GLU A 72 8.75 -2.58 4.83
C GLU A 72 9.69 -2.09 3.75
N ASN A 73 10.91 -2.61 3.72
CA ASN A 73 11.92 -2.17 2.76
C ASN A 73 12.29 -3.26 1.77
N SER A 74 12.48 -2.86 0.53
CA SER A 74 13.04 -3.69 -0.53
C SER A 74 14.26 -3.00 -1.13
N ASP A 75 15.11 -3.77 -1.78
CA ASP A 75 16.20 -3.21 -2.58
C ASP A 75 15.69 -2.15 -3.57
N GLY A 76 16.44 -1.06 -3.71
CA GLY A 76 16.07 0.06 -4.60
C GLY A 76 15.89 -0.32 -6.07
N ASN A 77 16.54 -1.40 -6.52
CA ASN A 77 16.50 -1.89 -7.91
C ASN A 77 15.40 -2.94 -8.16
N THR A 78 14.53 -3.22 -7.18
CA THR A 78 13.42 -4.16 -7.34
C THR A 78 12.31 -3.59 -8.21
N ASN A 79 11.48 -4.48 -8.78
CA ASN A 79 10.24 -4.07 -9.43
C ASN A 79 9.27 -3.49 -8.39
N VAL A 80 8.46 -2.49 -8.76
CA VAL A 80 7.51 -1.87 -7.83
C VAL A 80 6.53 -2.85 -7.18
N ARG A 81 6.21 -3.97 -7.85
CA ARG A 81 5.31 -5.02 -7.36
C ARG A 81 5.99 -6.12 -6.55
N PHE A 82 7.33 -6.07 -6.41
CA PHE A 82 8.10 -7.09 -5.73
C PHE A 82 7.65 -7.24 -4.27
N HIS A 83 7.14 -8.43 -3.92
CA HIS A 83 6.55 -8.76 -2.61
C HIS A 83 5.42 -7.83 -2.14
N GLN A 84 4.82 -7.03 -3.02
CA GLN A 84 3.85 -6.02 -2.62
C GLN A 84 2.57 -6.65 -2.03
N ALA A 85 2.05 -7.73 -2.63
CA ALA A 85 0.92 -8.47 -2.07
C ALA A 85 1.25 -9.07 -0.69
N ASP A 86 2.45 -9.63 -0.52
CA ASP A 86 2.90 -10.17 0.75
C ASP A 86 3.02 -9.07 1.83
N THR A 87 3.48 -7.87 1.46
CA THR A 87 3.52 -6.69 2.35
C THR A 87 2.12 -6.29 2.77
N HIS A 88 1.16 -6.18 1.84
CA HIS A 88 -0.22 -5.86 2.17
C HIS A 88 -0.81 -6.88 3.14
N LYS A 89 -0.59 -8.18 2.88
CA LYS A 89 -1.04 -9.27 3.76
C LYS A 89 -0.52 -9.13 5.19
N ARG A 90 0.79 -8.87 5.36
CA ARG A 90 1.39 -8.69 6.69
C ARG A 90 0.88 -7.43 7.40
N PHE A 91 0.74 -6.34 6.65
CA PHE A 91 0.18 -5.10 7.17
C PHE A 91 -1.25 -5.29 7.70
N PHE A 92 -2.14 -5.87 6.90
CA PHE A 92 -3.53 -6.12 7.31
C PHE A 92 -3.59 -7.07 8.50
N ALA A 93 -2.82 -8.17 8.47
CA ALA A 93 -2.76 -9.10 9.60
C ALA A 93 -2.32 -8.42 10.91
N LEU A 94 -1.39 -7.46 10.85
CA LEU A 94 -0.97 -6.70 12.03
C LEU A 94 -2.08 -5.78 12.54
N LEU A 95 -2.76 -5.02 11.67
CA LEU A 95 -3.88 -4.16 12.08
C LEU A 95 -5.04 -4.98 12.67
N GLU A 96 -5.39 -6.08 12.03
CA GLU A 96 -6.46 -6.98 12.48
C GLU A 96 -6.13 -7.60 13.84
N SER A 97 -4.86 -7.91 14.11
CA SER A 97 -4.42 -8.41 15.43
C SER A 97 -4.62 -7.39 16.56
N GLN A 98 -4.76 -6.11 16.21
CA GLN A 98 -5.02 -4.99 17.14
C GLN A 98 -6.48 -4.53 17.09
N ASN A 99 -7.38 -5.32 16.47
CA ASN A 99 -8.79 -4.97 16.25
C ASN A 99 -8.99 -3.63 15.51
N ILE A 100 -8.03 -3.23 14.67
CA ILE A 100 -8.13 -2.04 13.83
C ILE A 100 -8.58 -2.48 12.44
N ARG A 101 -9.58 -1.79 11.88
CA ARG A 101 -10.15 -2.13 10.56
C ARG A 101 -9.82 -1.06 9.53
N VAL A 102 -9.77 -1.46 8.26
CA VAL A 102 -9.57 -0.52 7.15
C VAL A 102 -10.91 -0.27 6.46
N ASN A 103 -11.35 0.99 6.48
CA ASN A 103 -12.52 1.44 5.73
C ASN A 103 -12.16 1.54 4.25
N ARG A 104 -11.20 2.43 3.93
CA ARG A 104 -10.75 2.67 2.55
C ARG A 104 -9.26 2.45 2.42
N PHE A 105 -8.84 1.66 1.43
CA PHE A 105 -7.43 1.54 1.06
C PHE A 105 -7.13 2.34 -0.22
N ARG A 106 -6.09 3.16 -0.23
CA ARG A 106 -5.70 3.97 -1.41
C ARG A 106 -4.26 3.72 -1.80
N ALA A 107 -4.03 3.54 -3.10
CA ALA A 107 -2.68 3.36 -3.63
C ALA A 107 -2.56 3.80 -5.10
N ASP A 108 -1.32 3.99 -5.53
CA ASP A 108 -1.00 4.34 -6.91
C ASP A 108 -1.15 3.17 -7.89
N CYS A 109 -0.81 3.43 -9.16
CA CYS A 109 -0.96 2.46 -10.23
C CYS A 109 0.07 1.32 -10.23
N GLY A 110 1.10 1.38 -9.38
CA GLY A 110 1.98 0.25 -9.12
C GLY A 110 1.18 -0.95 -8.57
N SER A 111 0.18 -0.65 -7.74
CA SER A 111 -0.70 -1.60 -7.06
C SER A 111 -1.83 -2.15 -7.93
N CYS A 112 -2.00 -1.65 -9.16
CA CYS A 112 -3.05 -2.08 -10.08
C CYS A 112 -2.68 -3.42 -10.77
N SER A 113 -2.58 -4.50 -10.00
CA SER A 113 -2.43 -5.87 -10.48
C SER A 113 -3.50 -6.77 -9.84
N LYS A 114 -3.94 -7.83 -10.54
CA LYS A 114 -4.98 -8.73 -10.02
C LYS A 114 -4.60 -9.32 -8.67
N GLU A 115 -3.37 -9.80 -8.53
CA GLU A 115 -2.88 -10.40 -7.29
C GLU A 115 -2.92 -9.42 -6.11
N ILE A 116 -2.47 -8.19 -6.33
CA ILE A 116 -2.44 -7.14 -5.29
C ILE A 116 -3.84 -6.69 -4.93
N VAL A 117 -4.68 -6.42 -5.93
CA VAL A 117 -6.09 -6.00 -5.71
C VAL A 117 -6.86 -7.09 -4.99
N SER A 118 -6.67 -8.36 -5.38
CA SER A 118 -7.33 -9.50 -4.72
C SER A 118 -6.84 -9.73 -3.30
N GLU A 119 -5.64 -9.29 -2.92
CA GLU A 119 -5.24 -9.29 -1.51
C GLU A 119 -5.94 -8.15 -0.76
N ILE A 120 -5.89 -6.92 -1.29
CA ILE A 120 -6.48 -5.73 -0.65
C ILE A 120 -7.98 -5.88 -0.42
N GLU A 121 -8.73 -6.41 -1.40
CA GLU A 121 -10.20 -6.50 -1.33
C GLU A 121 -10.71 -7.38 -0.17
N LYS A 122 -9.87 -8.27 0.37
CA LYS A 122 -10.23 -9.13 1.50
C LYS A 122 -10.31 -8.36 2.83
N HIS A 123 -9.64 -7.21 2.92
CA HIS A 123 -9.33 -6.56 4.20
C HIS A 123 -9.88 -5.13 4.33
N CYS A 124 -10.52 -4.59 3.29
CA CYS A 124 -11.11 -3.24 3.33
C CYS A 124 -12.53 -3.19 2.73
N LYS A 125 -13.36 -2.24 3.18
CA LYS A 125 -14.71 -2.03 2.61
C LYS A 125 -14.65 -1.42 1.22
N HIS A 126 -13.74 -0.48 1.02
CA HIS A 126 -13.56 0.24 -0.24
C HIS A 126 -12.08 0.31 -0.58
N PHE A 127 -11.75 0.35 -1.87
CA PHE A 127 -10.40 0.68 -2.31
C PHE A 127 -10.42 1.69 -3.47
N TYR A 128 -9.39 2.51 -3.53
CA TYR A 128 -9.11 3.39 -4.66
C TYR A 128 -7.68 3.11 -5.13
N ILE A 129 -7.56 2.38 -6.24
CA ILE A 129 -6.27 2.08 -6.85
C ILE A 129 -6.27 2.70 -8.24
N ARG A 130 -5.32 3.59 -8.49
CA ARG A 130 -5.24 4.26 -9.79
C ARG A 130 -4.96 3.22 -10.88
N ALA A 131 -5.84 3.08 -11.86
CA ALA A 131 -5.55 2.22 -13.01
C ALA A 131 -4.37 2.77 -13.83
N ASN A 132 -3.50 1.88 -14.32
CA ASN A 132 -2.53 2.27 -15.35
C ASN A 132 -3.31 2.69 -16.60
N ARG A 133 -3.08 3.91 -17.08
CA ARG A 133 -3.70 4.38 -18.34
C ARG A 133 -3.12 3.57 -19.50
N CYS A 134 -3.85 2.54 -19.91
CA CYS A 134 -3.58 1.82 -21.14
C CYS A 134 -4.81 1.94 -22.04
N SER A 135 -4.61 2.40 -23.27
CA SER A 135 -5.70 2.57 -24.24
C SER A 135 -6.48 1.27 -24.47
N SER A 136 -5.81 0.11 -24.37
CA SER A 136 -6.48 -1.20 -24.49
C SER A 136 -7.46 -1.45 -23.35
N LEU A 137 -7.03 -1.24 -22.09
CA LEU A 137 -7.89 -1.42 -20.92
C LEU A 137 -9.09 -0.45 -20.95
N TYR A 138 -8.85 0.79 -21.37
CA TYR A 138 -9.94 1.76 -21.56
C TYR A 138 -10.96 1.26 -22.59
N ASN A 139 -10.50 0.76 -23.74
CA ASN A 139 -11.37 0.21 -24.78
C ASN A 139 -12.14 -1.03 -24.29
N ASP A 140 -11.49 -1.93 -23.56
CA ASP A 140 -12.10 -3.14 -23.01
C ASP A 140 -13.20 -2.80 -21.98
N ILE A 141 -12.92 -1.84 -21.09
CA ILE A 141 -13.90 -1.32 -20.11
C ILE A 141 -15.07 -0.66 -20.85
N PHE A 142 -14.81 0.20 -21.84
CA PHE A 142 -15.85 0.91 -22.57
C PHE A 142 -16.73 -0.03 -23.42
N ALA A 143 -16.20 -1.19 -23.82
CA ALA A 143 -16.95 -2.21 -24.54
C ALA A 143 -17.92 -3.00 -23.64
N LEU A 144 -17.75 -2.96 -22.31
CA LEU A 144 -18.68 -3.60 -21.37
C LEU A 144 -20.04 -2.91 -21.41
N ARG A 145 -21.10 -3.70 -21.29
CA ARG A 145 -22.50 -3.24 -21.24
C ARG A 145 -23.08 -3.46 -19.84
N GLY A 146 -24.14 -2.73 -19.50
CA GLY A 146 -24.81 -2.88 -18.21
C GLY A 146 -24.18 -2.06 -17.08
N TRP A 147 -23.42 -1.02 -17.42
CA TRP A 147 -22.97 -0.02 -16.45
C TRP A 147 -24.16 0.57 -15.71
N LYS A 148 -24.08 0.60 -14.39
CA LYS A 148 -25.04 1.29 -13.53
C LYS A 148 -24.42 2.61 -13.08
N THR A 149 -25.18 3.69 -13.24
CA THR A 149 -24.79 4.99 -12.67
C THR A 149 -24.86 4.90 -11.15
N GLU A 150 -23.77 5.29 -10.49
CA GLU A 150 -23.67 5.38 -9.04
C GLU A 150 -23.26 6.80 -8.67
N GLU A 151 -23.81 7.32 -7.58
CA GLU A 151 -23.47 8.64 -7.06
C GLU A 151 -22.26 8.51 -6.13
N ILE A 152 -21.17 9.20 -6.46
CA ILE A 152 -19.96 9.21 -5.64
C ILE A 152 -19.77 10.63 -5.09
N ASN A 153 -19.85 10.78 -3.76
CA ASN A 153 -19.65 12.05 -3.06
C ASN A 153 -20.56 13.21 -3.52
N GLY A 154 -21.81 12.93 -3.90
CA GLY A 154 -22.76 13.98 -4.31
C GLY A 154 -22.53 14.53 -5.72
N ILE A 155 -21.68 13.88 -6.52
CA ILE A 155 -21.42 14.24 -7.91
C ILE A 155 -21.89 13.07 -8.79
N GLN A 156 -22.83 13.36 -9.69
CA GLN A 156 -23.25 12.44 -10.77
C GLN A 156 -22.23 12.38 -11.89
#